data_AF-A0A401PTB0-F1
#
_entry.id   AF-A0A401PTB0-F1
#
_cell.length_a   1.000
_cell.length_b   1.000
_cell.length_c   1.000
_cell.angle_alpha   90.00
_cell.angle_beta   90.00
_cell.angle_gamma   90.00
#
_symmetry.space_group_name_H-M   'P 1'
#
loop_
_entity.id
_entity.type
_entity.pdbx_description
1 polymer ?
#
loop_
_entity_poly.entity_id
_entity_poly.type
_entity_poly.pdbx_seq_one_letter_code
_entity_poly.pdbx_strand_id
1 'polypeptide(L)'
;MKSVLTGKLCLTSLKPCNLGKCTKEEVLEYFENTYDLDETIFSALKDESSFYLCPDRLRLPLIFYYCHPSVVYINKLLIAGLIKEQVNPRFETLFETGVDEMSWDDTENYRMGGSFNWPRLLECVEYRRKVRAIVRKVIQETPLELPVTVDNPWWAIFMGLEHERIHLETSSVLIRQMPIHLLQRPPSWKYASSNIGQCICLSLTS
;
A
#
# COMPACT_ATOMS: atom_id res chain seq x y z
N MET A 1 6.07 7.28 17.94
CA MET A 1 5.84 7.59 16.50
C MET A 1 4.37 7.92 16.32
N LYS A 2 4.01 8.89 15.47
CA LYS A 2 2.61 9.05 15.06
C LYS A 2 2.22 7.79 14.29
N SER A 3 1.05 7.23 14.59
CA SER A 3 0.60 5.99 13.96
C SER A 3 0.51 6.18 12.44
N VAL A 4 1.14 5.28 11.68
CA VAL A 4 0.99 5.21 10.22
C VAL A 4 -0.34 4.57 9.80
N LEU A 5 -1.12 4.10 10.78
CA LEU A 5 -2.44 3.55 10.57
C LEU A 5 -3.47 4.68 10.55
N THR A 6 -4.30 4.69 9.51
CA THR A 6 -5.53 5.49 9.44
C THR A 6 -6.76 4.68 9.87
N GLY A 7 -6.61 3.36 10.03
CA GLY A 7 -7.64 2.45 10.53
C GLY A 7 -7.10 1.45 11.55
N LYS A 8 -7.42 0.18 11.38
CA LYS A 8 -7.15 -0.89 12.34
C LYS A 8 -5.91 -1.67 11.92
N LEU A 9 -5.23 -2.25 12.91
CA LEU A 9 -4.22 -3.25 12.65
C LEU A 9 -4.87 -4.51 12.05
N CYS A 10 -4.38 -4.98 10.90
CA CYS A 10 -4.88 -6.16 10.22
C CYS A 10 -3.73 -7.00 9.66
N LEU A 11 -3.80 -8.32 9.83
CA LEU A 11 -2.82 -9.28 9.31
C LEU A 11 -3.46 -10.44 8.53
N THR A 12 -4.77 -10.37 8.31
CA THR A 12 -5.54 -11.40 7.60
C THR A 12 -6.15 -10.79 6.35
N SER A 13 -5.79 -11.31 5.18
CA SER A 13 -6.41 -10.90 3.92
C SER A 13 -7.77 -11.55 3.74
N LEU A 14 -8.76 -10.74 3.37
CA LEU A 14 -10.03 -11.23 2.83
C LEU A 14 -9.83 -11.73 1.39
N LYS A 15 -10.80 -12.51 0.91
CA LYS A 15 -10.86 -12.95 -0.48
C LYS A 15 -11.34 -11.80 -1.38
N PRO A 16 -10.84 -11.67 -2.62
CA PRO A 16 -11.35 -10.69 -3.57
C PRO A 16 -12.86 -10.85 -3.80
N CYS A 17 -13.55 -9.73 -4.01
CA CYS A 17 -14.97 -9.72 -4.30
C CYS A 17 -15.29 -10.42 -5.63
N ASN A 18 -16.48 -11.01 -5.72
CA ASN A 18 -16.97 -11.54 -6.99
C ASN A 18 -17.69 -10.43 -7.78
N LEU A 19 -17.06 -9.95 -8.85
CA LEU A 19 -17.56 -8.82 -9.67
C LEU A 19 -18.94 -9.04 -10.32
N GLY A 20 -19.45 -10.28 -10.36
CA GLY A 20 -20.77 -10.58 -10.88
C GLY A 20 -21.90 -10.58 -9.84
N LYS A 21 -21.58 -10.57 -8.54
CA LYS A 21 -22.58 -10.75 -7.47
C LYS A 21 -22.25 -10.10 -6.12
N CYS A 22 -21.20 -9.28 -6.04
CA CYS A 22 -20.80 -8.67 -4.78
C CYS A 22 -21.87 -7.68 -4.26
N THR A 23 -21.91 -7.47 -2.96
CA THR A 23 -22.67 -6.36 -2.36
C THR A 23 -21.77 -5.17 -2.05
N LYS A 24 -22.36 -3.98 -1.84
CA LYS A 24 -21.60 -2.79 -1.43
C LYS A 24 -20.88 -3.00 -0.10
N GLU A 25 -21.50 -3.74 0.81
CA GLU A 25 -20.96 -4.07 2.13
C GLU A 25 -19.72 -4.96 1.98
N GLU A 26 -19.77 -5.97 1.11
CA GLU A 26 -18.61 -6.82 0.81
C GLU A 26 -17.46 -6.01 0.20
N VAL A 27 -17.77 -5.08 -0.73
CA VAL A 27 -16.75 -4.20 -1.33
C VAL A 27 -16.15 -3.25 -0.28
N LEU A 28 -16.98 -2.68 0.59
CA LEU A 28 -16.51 -1.81 1.67
C LEU A 28 -15.63 -2.57 2.65
N GLU A 29 -16.03 -3.79 3.05
CA GLU A 29 -15.23 -4.63 3.95
C GLU A 29 -13.89 -5.01 3.30
N TYR A 30 -13.90 -5.37 2.02
CA TYR A 30 -12.68 -5.68 1.28
C TYR A 30 -11.77 -4.45 1.13
N PHE A 31 -12.33 -3.27 0.89
CA PHE A 31 -11.60 -2.00 0.88
C PHE A 31 -10.92 -1.73 2.22
N GLU A 32 -11.68 -1.73 3.32
CA GLU A 32 -11.14 -1.46 4.65
C GLU A 32 -10.05 -2.48 5.02
N ASN A 33 -10.25 -3.75 4.69
CA ASN A 33 -9.25 -4.79 4.89
C ASN A 33 -7.98 -4.57 4.08
N THR A 34 -8.11 -4.18 2.81
CA THR A 34 -6.97 -3.90 1.91
C THR A 34 -6.15 -2.74 2.44
N TYR A 35 -6.82 -1.64 2.78
CA TYR A 35 -6.20 -0.43 3.30
C TYR A 35 -5.51 -0.68 4.65
N ASP A 36 -6.17 -1.39 5.57
CA ASP A 36 -5.61 -1.74 6.88
C ASP A 36 -4.40 -2.67 6.77
N LEU A 37 -4.41 -3.63 5.84
CA LEU A 37 -3.29 -4.54 5.62
C LEU A 37 -2.06 -3.81 5.08
N ASP A 38 -2.26 -2.95 4.08
CA ASP A 38 -1.20 -2.12 3.51
C ASP A 38 -0.57 -1.23 4.60
N GLU A 39 -1.37 -0.50 5.37
CA GLU A 39 -0.82 0.35 6.45
C GLU A 39 -0.14 -0.48 7.55
N THR A 40 -0.67 -1.67 7.85
CA THR A 40 -0.13 -2.53 8.91
C THR A 40 1.30 -2.97 8.60
N ILE A 41 1.65 -3.31 7.35
CA ILE A 41 3.02 -3.74 7.04
C ILE A 41 4.04 -2.61 7.26
N PHE A 42 3.66 -1.35 7.05
CA PHE A 42 4.53 -0.20 7.33
C PHE A 42 4.75 0.06 8.82
N SER A 43 3.93 -0.51 9.71
CA SER A 43 4.21 -0.48 11.15
C SER A 43 5.47 -1.27 11.54
N ALA A 44 6.01 -2.08 10.62
CA ALA A 44 7.30 -2.74 10.79
C ALA A 44 8.50 -1.79 10.72
N LEU A 45 8.34 -0.57 10.20
CA LEU A 45 9.42 0.41 10.17
C LEU A 45 9.58 1.03 11.57
N LYS A 46 10.80 0.98 12.11
CA LYS A 46 11.10 1.39 13.49
C LYS A 46 11.13 2.90 13.68
N ASP A 47 11.53 3.65 12.66
CA ASP A 47 11.74 5.09 12.70
C ASP A 47 11.19 5.75 11.42
N GLU A 48 10.75 7.01 11.52
CA GLU A 48 10.22 7.76 10.38
C GLU A 48 11.27 7.92 9.26
N SER A 49 12.56 8.03 9.61
CA SER A 49 13.66 8.11 8.64
C SER A 49 13.70 6.91 7.69
N SER A 50 13.25 5.74 8.13
CA SER A 50 13.22 4.51 7.30
C SER A 50 12.27 4.62 6.11
N PHE A 51 11.25 5.48 6.17
CA PHE A 51 10.35 5.70 5.03
C PHE A 51 11.07 6.36 3.85
N TYR A 52 12.15 7.10 4.09
CA TYR A 52 12.88 7.82 3.04
C TYR A 52 14.10 7.06 2.52
N LEU A 53 14.25 5.79 2.90
CA LEU A 53 15.31 4.93 2.41
C LEU A 53 14.83 4.13 1.19
N CYS A 54 15.72 3.95 0.22
CA CYS A 54 15.57 3.02 -0.89
C CYS A 54 16.08 1.64 -0.46
N PRO A 55 15.21 0.63 -0.30
CA PRO A 55 15.63 -0.71 0.13
C PRO A 55 16.44 -1.45 -0.95
N ASP A 56 16.26 -1.06 -2.22
CA ASP A 56 16.93 -1.59 -3.39
C ASP A 56 17.25 -0.42 -4.35
N ARG A 57 18.41 -0.47 -5.03
CA ARG A 57 18.88 0.59 -5.94
C ARG A 57 17.97 0.87 -7.13
N LEU A 58 17.13 -0.10 -7.52
CA LEU A 58 16.18 0.00 -8.63
C LEU A 58 14.79 0.41 -8.17
N ARG A 59 14.63 0.79 -6.90
CA ARG A 59 13.35 1.09 -6.27
C ARG A 59 13.36 2.51 -5.69
N LEU A 60 12.18 3.12 -5.66
CA LEU A 60 11.96 4.39 -4.97
C LEU A 60 12.01 4.21 -3.44
N PRO A 61 12.04 5.29 -2.66
CA PRO A 61 11.93 5.21 -1.21
C PRO A 61 10.58 4.65 -0.72
N LEU A 62 10.55 4.04 0.46
CA LEU A 62 9.34 3.42 1.03
C LEU A 62 8.15 4.38 1.19
N ILE A 63 8.38 5.69 1.32
CA ILE A 63 7.33 6.72 1.39
C ILE A 63 6.51 6.80 0.09
N PHE A 64 7.12 6.48 -1.06
CA PHE A 64 6.42 6.34 -2.33
C PHE A 64 5.39 5.23 -2.23
N TYR A 65 5.82 4.03 -1.85
CA TYR A 65 4.94 2.87 -1.76
C TYR A 65 3.86 3.03 -0.70
N TYR A 66 4.14 3.78 0.36
CA TYR A 66 3.14 4.11 1.38
C TYR A 66 2.04 5.05 0.87
N CYS A 67 2.33 6.02 -0.01
CA CYS A 67 1.32 7.01 -0.43
C CYS A 67 0.71 6.73 -1.81
N HIS A 68 1.48 6.11 -2.71
CA HIS A 68 1.10 5.88 -4.11
C HIS A 68 -0.23 5.14 -4.31
N PRO A 69 -0.56 4.05 -3.59
CA PRO A 69 -1.84 3.37 -3.77
C PRO A 69 -3.04 4.30 -3.57
N SER A 70 -2.99 5.18 -2.58
CA SER A 70 -4.04 6.18 -2.31
C SER A 70 -4.20 7.20 -3.43
N VAL A 71 -3.10 7.59 -4.10
CA VAL A 71 -3.16 8.45 -5.29
C VAL A 71 -3.83 7.75 -6.46
N VAL A 72 -3.57 6.44 -6.65
CA VAL A 72 -4.22 5.67 -7.70
C VAL A 72 -5.74 5.65 -7.53
N TYR A 73 -6.27 5.51 -6.31
CA TYR A 73 -7.72 5.64 -6.09
C TYR A 73 -8.23 7.01 -6.57
N ILE A 74 -7.61 8.11 -6.16
CA ILE A 74 -8.08 9.45 -6.54
C ILE A 74 -8.04 9.66 -8.06
N ASN A 75 -6.94 9.28 -8.72
CA ASN A 75 -6.80 9.44 -10.16
C ASN A 75 -7.84 8.60 -10.92
N LYS A 76 -8.07 7.34 -10.51
CA LYS A 76 -9.06 6.47 -11.16
C LYS A 76 -10.49 6.92 -10.90
N LEU A 77 -10.82 7.37 -9.70
CA LEU A 77 -12.14 7.90 -9.37
C LEU A 77 -12.44 9.20 -10.13
N LEU A 78 -11.44 10.07 -10.34
CA LEU A 78 -11.56 11.26 -11.19
C LEU A 78 -11.85 10.90 -12.64
N ILE A 79 -11.06 9.98 -13.22
CA ILE A 79 -11.24 9.54 -14.62
C ILE A 79 -12.62 8.90 -14.83
N ALA A 80 -13.10 8.12 -13.86
CA ALA A 80 -14.43 7.51 -13.90
C ALA A 80 -15.58 8.49 -13.61
N GLY A 81 -15.30 9.75 -13.27
CA GLY A 81 -16.29 10.76 -12.93
C GLY A 81 -17.01 10.51 -11.60
N LEU A 82 -16.48 9.63 -10.75
CA LEU A 82 -17.03 9.31 -9.42
C LEU A 82 -16.72 10.39 -8.38
N ILE A 83 -15.65 11.17 -8.60
CA ILE A 83 -15.34 12.39 -7.87
C ILE A 83 -15.02 13.52 -8.87
N LYS A 84 -15.14 14.77 -8.42
CA LYS A 84 -14.97 15.95 -9.28
C LYS A 84 -13.67 16.72 -9.04
N GLU A 85 -13.04 16.50 -7.89
CA GLU A 85 -11.90 17.30 -7.44
C GLU A 85 -10.80 16.40 -6.90
N GLN A 86 -9.58 16.84 -7.13
CA GLN A 86 -8.35 16.31 -6.55
C GLN A 86 -8.29 16.56 -5.04
N VAL A 87 -7.60 15.68 -4.30
CA VAL A 87 -7.42 15.85 -2.85
C VAL A 87 -6.21 16.72 -2.56
N ASN A 88 -5.12 16.49 -3.30
CA ASN A 88 -3.90 17.26 -3.25
C ASN A 88 -3.14 17.10 -4.58
N PRO A 89 -3.29 18.05 -5.52
CA PRO A 89 -2.70 17.97 -6.85
C PRO A 89 -1.18 17.71 -6.82
N ARG A 90 -0.47 18.29 -5.83
CA ARG A 90 0.97 18.06 -5.66
C ARG A 90 1.28 16.60 -5.36
N PHE A 91 0.50 15.97 -4.48
CA PHE A 91 0.70 14.56 -4.13
C PHE A 91 0.30 13.67 -5.30
N GLU A 92 -0.82 13.97 -5.94
CA GLU A 92 -1.27 13.20 -7.10
C GLU A 92 -0.24 13.21 -8.22
N THR A 93 0.35 14.35 -8.55
CA THR A 93 1.47 14.39 -9.53
C THR A 93 2.73 13.68 -9.03
N LEU A 94 3.13 13.95 -7.78
CA LEU A 94 4.39 13.44 -7.23
C LEU A 94 4.41 11.90 -7.12
N PHE A 95 3.31 11.32 -6.66
CA PHE A 95 3.21 9.88 -6.48
C PHE A 95 2.64 9.17 -7.71
N GLU A 96 2.05 9.84 -8.70
CA GLU A 96 1.61 9.20 -9.96
C GLU A 96 2.78 8.74 -10.83
N THR A 97 3.89 9.46 -10.80
CA THR A 97 5.06 9.18 -11.64
C THR A 97 5.77 7.92 -11.13
N GLY A 98 5.45 6.78 -11.75
CA GLY A 98 6.10 5.49 -11.50
C GLY A 98 7.48 5.38 -12.17
N VAL A 99 8.05 4.18 -12.08
CA VAL A 99 9.30 3.83 -12.77
C VAL A 99 9.04 3.68 -14.26
N ASP A 100 9.70 4.50 -15.09
CA ASP A 100 9.78 4.30 -16.54
C ASP A 100 10.53 2.99 -16.86
N GLU A 101 9.87 2.09 -17.61
CA GLU A 101 10.38 0.78 -18.00
C GLU A 101 11.54 0.85 -19.01
N MET A 102 11.86 2.01 -19.57
CA MET A 102 12.89 2.17 -20.58
C MET A 102 14.23 2.71 -20.03
N SER A 103 14.32 3.03 -18.74
CA SER A 103 15.50 3.69 -18.14
C SER A 103 15.96 3.06 -16.81
N TRP A 104 16.33 1.77 -16.85
CA TRP A 104 16.48 0.91 -15.67
C TRP A 104 17.61 1.22 -14.67
N ASP A 105 18.59 2.08 -14.97
CA ASP A 105 19.85 2.08 -14.19
C ASP A 105 20.03 3.11 -13.06
N ASP A 106 19.15 4.10 -12.87
CA ASP A 106 19.26 4.99 -11.70
C ASP A 106 17.92 5.68 -11.35
N THR A 107 17.18 5.16 -10.35
CA THR A 107 15.77 5.53 -10.06
C THR A 107 15.56 6.95 -9.58
N GLU A 108 16.49 7.51 -8.82
CA GLU A 108 16.31 8.82 -8.17
C GLU A 108 17.18 9.91 -8.81
N ASN A 109 18.43 9.59 -9.16
CA ASN A 109 19.38 10.57 -9.67
C ASN A 109 19.15 10.95 -11.14
N TYR A 110 18.74 10.01 -12.01
CA TYR A 110 18.53 10.30 -13.44
C TYR A 110 17.07 10.47 -13.85
N ARG A 111 16.13 9.76 -13.22
CA ARG A 111 14.72 9.71 -13.68
C ARG A 111 13.87 10.91 -13.29
N MET A 112 14.34 11.69 -12.32
CA MET A 112 13.48 12.53 -11.48
C MET A 112 14.08 13.91 -11.14
N GLY A 113 15.21 14.30 -11.79
CA GLY A 113 15.77 15.65 -11.72
C GLY A 113 16.61 16.00 -10.49
N GLY A 114 16.94 15.02 -9.63
CA GLY A 114 17.65 15.23 -8.37
C GLY A 114 16.72 15.37 -7.17
N SER A 115 17.08 14.70 -6.07
CA SER A 115 16.40 14.60 -4.76
C SER A 115 15.00 15.23 -4.68
N PHE A 116 13.95 14.46 -5.00
CA PHE A 116 12.60 14.90 -4.67
C PHE A 116 12.50 15.14 -3.17
N ASN A 117 11.99 16.32 -2.80
CA ASN A 117 11.57 16.59 -1.43
C ASN A 117 10.26 15.83 -1.18
N TRP A 118 10.41 14.56 -0.79
CA TRP A 118 9.29 13.74 -0.35
C TRP A 118 8.51 14.45 0.77
N PRO A 119 7.17 14.41 0.76
CA PRO A 119 6.37 15.00 1.82
C PRO A 119 6.68 14.32 3.16
N ARG A 120 6.40 15.02 4.27
CA ARG A 120 6.54 14.42 5.59
C ARG A 120 5.60 13.24 5.73
N LEU A 121 6.01 12.21 6.46
CA LEU A 121 5.21 11.02 6.71
C LEU A 121 3.82 11.38 7.24
N LEU A 122 3.73 12.35 8.16
CA LEU A 122 2.45 12.83 8.67
C LEU A 122 1.55 13.40 7.57
N GLU A 123 2.08 14.14 6.61
CA GLU A 123 1.27 14.67 5.50
C GLU A 123 0.74 13.54 4.62
N CYS A 124 1.54 12.49 4.40
CA CYS A 124 1.10 11.27 3.73
C CYS A 124 0.00 10.54 4.51
N VAL A 125 0.14 10.40 5.83
CA VAL A 125 -0.90 9.80 6.70
C VAL A 125 -2.21 10.60 6.62
N GLU A 126 -2.15 11.93 6.70
CA GLU A 126 -3.34 12.78 6.58
C GLU A 126 -3.97 12.68 5.19
N TYR A 127 -3.17 12.61 4.13
CA TYR A 127 -3.65 12.37 2.77
C TYR A 127 -4.37 11.02 2.67
N ARG A 128 -3.73 9.93 3.12
CA ARG A 128 -4.33 8.59 3.16
C ARG A 128 -5.66 8.59 3.92
N ARG A 129 -5.76 9.31 5.05
CA ARG A 129 -7.00 9.38 5.83
C ARG A 129 -8.14 10.05 5.04
N LYS A 130 -7.83 11.13 4.30
CA LYS A 130 -8.81 11.81 3.43
C LYS A 130 -9.25 10.91 2.28
N VAL A 131 -8.31 10.26 1.59
CA VAL A 131 -8.61 9.31 0.52
C VAL A 131 -9.51 8.18 1.03
N ARG A 132 -9.19 7.61 2.19
CA ARG A 132 -10.01 6.56 2.81
C ARG A 132 -11.45 7.00 3.02
N ALA A 133 -11.68 8.21 3.56
CA ALA A 133 -13.02 8.76 3.74
C ALA A 133 -13.76 8.97 2.41
N ILE A 134 -13.07 9.43 1.38
CA ILE A 134 -13.63 9.63 0.03
C ILE A 134 -14.03 8.29 -0.59
N VAL A 135 -13.14 7.30 -0.59
CA VAL A 135 -13.43 5.98 -1.17
C VAL A 135 -14.60 5.31 -0.46
N ARG A 136 -14.65 5.36 0.89
CA ARG A 136 -15.81 4.89 1.66
C ARG A 136 -17.11 5.54 1.20
N LYS A 137 -17.10 6.87 1.08
CA LYS A 137 -18.26 7.65 0.64
C LYS A 137 -18.70 7.23 -0.77
N VAL A 138 -17.75 7.10 -1.70
CA VAL A 138 -18.01 6.66 -3.08
C VAL A 138 -18.65 5.27 -3.10
N ILE A 139 -18.10 4.30 -2.37
CA ILE A 139 -18.67 2.92 -2.30
C ILE A 139 -20.11 2.95 -1.76
N GLN A 140 -20.37 3.78 -0.74
CA GLN A 140 -21.67 3.86 -0.10
C GLN A 140 -22.71 4.55 -1.01
N GLU A 141 -22.36 5.68 -1.62
CA GLU A 141 -23.30 6.55 -2.32
C GLU A 141 -23.53 6.17 -3.80
N THR A 142 -22.53 5.60 -4.48
CA THR A 142 -22.64 5.25 -5.91
C THR A 142 -23.60 4.06 -6.08
N PRO A 143 -24.64 4.10 -6.93
CA PRO A 143 -25.47 2.92 -7.21
C PRO A 143 -24.59 1.76 -7.74
N LEU A 144 -24.77 0.56 -7.19
CA LEU A 144 -24.00 -0.62 -7.63
C LEU A 144 -24.67 -1.25 -8.84
N GLU A 145 -23.93 -1.37 -9.93
CA GLU A 145 -24.36 -2.02 -11.17
C GLU A 145 -23.52 -3.29 -11.38
N LEU A 146 -24.19 -4.42 -11.61
CA LEU A 146 -23.57 -5.73 -11.80
C LEU A 146 -23.92 -6.29 -13.19
N PRO A 147 -23.01 -7.06 -13.81
CA PRO A 147 -21.64 -7.31 -13.38
C PRO A 147 -20.76 -6.06 -13.52
N VAL A 148 -19.73 -5.93 -12.68
CA VAL A 148 -18.71 -4.89 -12.86
C VAL A 148 -17.79 -5.30 -14.01
N THR A 149 -17.92 -4.60 -15.14
CA THR A 149 -17.07 -4.72 -16.33
C THR A 149 -16.14 -3.52 -16.44
N VAL A 150 -15.20 -3.55 -17.40
CA VAL A 150 -14.24 -2.45 -17.63
C VAL A 150 -14.91 -1.11 -17.99
N ASP A 151 -16.12 -1.15 -18.54
CA ASP A 151 -16.90 0.03 -18.94
C ASP A 151 -17.72 0.62 -17.77
N ASN A 152 -17.80 -0.09 -16.63
CA ASN A 152 -18.55 0.32 -15.45
C ASN A 152 -17.69 1.26 -14.58
N PRO A 153 -18.21 2.40 -14.10
CA PRO A 153 -17.48 3.29 -13.18
C PRO A 153 -16.91 2.59 -11.94
N TRP A 154 -17.58 1.54 -11.43
CA TRP A 154 -17.09 0.72 -10.31
C TRP A 154 -15.76 0.04 -10.61
N TRP A 155 -15.40 -0.16 -11.88
CA TRP A 155 -14.09 -0.66 -12.28
C TRP A 155 -12.96 0.18 -11.69
N ALA A 156 -13.13 1.51 -11.55
CA ALA A 156 -12.14 2.36 -10.91
C ALA A 156 -11.86 2.00 -9.45
N ILE A 157 -12.90 1.59 -8.69
CA ILE A 157 -12.77 1.15 -7.30
C ILE A 157 -11.98 -0.15 -7.25
N PHE A 158 -12.33 -1.14 -8.08
CA PHE A 158 -11.64 -2.42 -8.12
C PHE A 158 -10.20 -2.32 -8.65
N MET A 159 -9.96 -1.43 -9.62
CA MET A 159 -8.59 -1.11 -10.05
C MET A 159 -7.75 -0.59 -8.89
N GLY A 160 -8.30 0.31 -8.05
CA GLY A 160 -7.60 0.79 -6.85
C GLY A 160 -7.34 -0.32 -5.83
N LEU A 161 -8.35 -1.16 -5.55
CA LEU A 161 -8.27 -2.29 -4.62
C LEU A 161 -7.16 -3.27 -5.01
N GLU A 162 -7.19 -3.78 -6.24
CA GLU A 162 -6.23 -4.77 -6.71
C GLU A 162 -4.84 -4.17 -6.88
N HIS A 163 -4.75 -2.90 -7.27
CA HIS A 163 -3.48 -2.18 -7.33
C HIS A 163 -2.83 -2.04 -5.94
N GLU A 164 -3.61 -1.72 -4.90
CA GLU A 164 -3.11 -1.67 -3.52
C GLU A 164 -2.65 -3.07 -3.05
N ARG A 165 -3.27 -4.16 -3.52
CA ARG A 165 -2.80 -5.53 -3.25
C ARG A 165 -1.45 -5.86 -3.90
N ILE A 166 -1.21 -5.39 -5.12
CA ILE A 166 0.10 -5.50 -5.78
C ILE A 166 1.16 -4.71 -4.99
N HIS A 167 0.79 -3.52 -4.51
CA HIS A 167 1.66 -2.69 -3.70
C HIS A 167 1.91 -3.26 -2.30
N LEU A 168 0.94 -3.96 -1.70
CA LEU A 168 1.12 -4.72 -0.47
C LEU A 168 2.21 -5.78 -0.64
N GLU A 169 2.14 -6.58 -1.72
CA GLU A 169 3.16 -7.60 -2.01
C GLU A 169 4.54 -6.98 -2.21
N THR A 170 4.62 -5.98 -3.10
CA THR A 170 5.86 -5.26 -3.41
C THR A 170 6.48 -4.65 -2.14
N SER A 171 5.70 -3.88 -1.37
CA SER A 171 6.15 -3.25 -0.13
C SER A 171 6.61 -4.28 0.89
N SER A 172 5.93 -5.44 0.99
CA SER A 172 6.35 -6.50 1.90
C SER A 172 7.73 -7.08 1.55
N VAL A 173 8.09 -7.15 0.27
CA VAL A 173 9.42 -7.59 -0.17
C VAL A 173 10.46 -6.52 0.15
N LEU A 174 10.17 -5.26 -0.18
CA LEU A 174 11.07 -4.13 0.05
C LEU A 174 11.36 -3.92 1.54
N ILE A 175 10.35 -4.02 2.41
CA ILE A 175 10.53 -3.91 3.86
C ILE A 175 11.43 -5.05 4.37
N ARG A 176 11.35 -6.27 3.82
CA ARG A 176 12.22 -7.39 4.22
C ARG A 176 13.67 -7.23 3.79
N GLN A 177 13.95 -6.40 2.79
CA GLN A 177 15.32 -6.09 2.35
C GLN A 177 16.01 -5.07 3.26
N MET A 178 15.27 -4.41 4.15
CA MET A 178 15.82 -3.42 5.06
C MET A 178 16.73 -4.04 6.13
N PRO A 179 17.81 -3.34 6.55
CA PRO A 179 18.60 -3.73 7.71
C PRO A 179 17.74 -3.97 8.96
N ILE A 180 17.96 -5.09 9.64
CA ILE A 180 17.15 -5.53 10.79
C ILE A 180 17.01 -4.46 11.88
N HIS A 181 18.04 -3.63 12.10
CA HIS A 181 18.01 -2.58 13.14
C HIS A 181 17.03 -1.43 12.84
N LEU A 182 16.59 -1.29 11.59
CA LEU A 182 15.58 -0.32 11.13
C LEU A 182 14.15 -0.89 11.16
N LEU A 183 14.02 -2.17 11.51
CA LEU A 183 12.76 -2.89 11.57
C LEU A 183 12.36 -3.20 13.00
N GLN A 184 11.06 -3.35 13.18
CA GLN A 184 10.43 -3.86 14.39
C GLN A 184 9.33 -4.84 13.99
N ARG A 185 8.96 -5.72 14.91
CA ARG A 185 7.86 -6.65 14.67
C ARG A 185 6.53 -5.90 14.80
N PRO A 186 5.65 -5.88 13.78
CA PRO A 186 4.31 -5.34 13.91
C PRO A 186 3.55 -5.99 15.09
N PRO A 187 2.65 -5.26 15.78
CA PRO A 187 1.80 -5.86 16.80
C PRO A 187 1.07 -7.09 16.25
N SER A 188 0.86 -8.11 17.09
CA SER A 188 0.17 -9.35 16.72
C SER A 188 0.78 -10.19 15.59
N TRP A 189 1.91 -9.76 15.00
CA TRP A 189 2.62 -10.54 13.99
C TRP A 189 3.23 -11.80 14.59
N LYS A 190 2.85 -12.96 14.05
CA LYS A 190 3.44 -14.25 14.39
C LYS A 190 4.40 -14.64 13.27
N TYR A 191 5.67 -14.85 13.62
CA TYR A 191 6.58 -15.51 12.69
C TYR A 191 6.05 -16.90 12.34
N ALA A 192 6.26 -17.32 11.09
CA ALA A 192 5.98 -18.68 10.70
C ALA A 192 6.74 -19.64 11.63
N SER A 193 6.10 -20.75 12.02
CA SER A 193 6.76 -21.77 12.83
C SER A 193 7.95 -22.33 12.06
N SER A 194 9.16 -22.05 12.52
CA SER A 194 10.36 -22.69 12.00
C SER A 194 10.57 -24.01 12.74
N ASN A 195 10.22 -25.14 12.13
CA ASN A 195 10.60 -26.48 12.63
C ASN A 195 12.05 -26.83 12.27
N ILE A 196 12.89 -25.85 11.89
CA ILE A 196 14.27 -26.07 11.48
C ILE A 196 15.16 -25.61 12.64
N GLY A 197 15.78 -26.57 13.33
CA GLY A 197 16.79 -26.31 14.34
C GLY A 197 16.61 -26.96 15.72
N GLN A 198 16.00 -28.14 15.84
CA GLN A 198 16.39 -29.00 16.96
C GLN A 198 17.85 -29.38 16.75
N CYS A 199 18.73 -28.83 17.57
CA CYS A 199 20.13 -29.22 17.62
C CYS A 199 20.16 -30.70 18.04
N ILE A 200 20.39 -31.60 17.07
CA ILE A 200 20.73 -32.98 17.39
C ILE A 200 22.17 -32.91 17.91
N CYS A 201 22.34 -32.71 19.22
CA CYS A 201 23.59 -33.05 19.88
C CYS A 201 23.78 -34.56 19.73
N LEU A 202 24.46 -34.99 18.66
CA LEU A 202 25.04 -36.33 18.60
C LEU A 202 26.12 -36.36 19.67
N SER A 203 25.77 -36.89 20.85
CA SER A 203 26.74 -37.29 21.85
C SER A 203 27.61 -38.40 21.25
N LEU A 204 28.79 -38.01 20.75
CA LEU A 204 29.86 -38.96 20.49
C LEU A 204 30.33 -39.50 21.84
N THR A 205 29.77 -40.62 22.27
CA THR A 205 30.35 -41.43 23.33
C THR A 205 31.52 -42.21 22.72
N SER A 206 32.71 -41.91 23.23
CA SER A 206 33.98 -42.62 23.05
C SER A 206 33.91 -44.09 23.44
#